data_AF-A0A821VQW2-F1
#
_entry.id   AF-A0A821VQW2-F1
#
_cell.length_a   1.000
_cell.length_b   1.000
_cell.length_c   1.000
_cell.angle_alpha   90.00
_cell.angle_beta   90.00
_cell.angle_gamma   90.00
#
_symmetry.space_group_name_H-M   'P 1'
#
loop_
_entity.id
_entity.type
_entity.pdbx_description
1 polymer ?
#
loop_
_entity_poly.entity_id
_entity_poly.type
_entity_poly.pdbx_seq_one_letter_code
_entity_poly.pdbx_strand_id
1 'polypeptide(L)' 'MNGNTMPIIWLDTEVHNTEDNAELKKKLKDLTQSLTVFDDEEQCEKHIRQLALSEQVIFIVSGSFGSIAIPNLH' A
#
# COMPACT_ATOMS: atom_id res chain seq x y z
N MET A 1 12.09 -21.04 7.50
CA MET A 1 11.75 -19.91 8.38
C MET A 1 10.63 -19.16 7.70
N ASN A 2 9.40 -19.25 8.22
CA ASN A 2 8.28 -18.48 7.68
C ASN A 2 8.51 -17.03 8.12
N GLY A 3 9.22 -16.27 7.28
CA GLY A 3 9.42 -14.85 7.48
C GLY A 3 8.05 -14.20 7.39
N ASN A 4 7.61 -13.62 8.49
CA ASN A 4 6.34 -12.90 8.57
C ASN A 4 6.50 -11.63 7.71
N THR A 5 6.32 -11.74 6.39
CA THR A 5 6.40 -10.62 5.46
C THR A 5 5.09 -9.85 5.58
N MET A 6 5.17 -8.66 6.19
CA MET A 6 4.01 -7.78 6.28
C MET A 6 3.64 -7.32 4.86
N PRO A 7 2.38 -7.43 4.44
CA PRO A 7 1.93 -6.86 3.18
C PRO A 7 2.13 -5.35 3.22
N ILE A 8 2.62 -4.81 2.11
CA ILE A 8 2.76 -3.38 1.88
C ILE A 8 1.67 -2.96 0.91
N ILE A 9 0.90 -1.94 1.30
CA ILE A 9 -0.08 -1.30 0.45
C ILE A 9 0.40 0.11 0.17
N TRP A 10 0.63 0.42 -1.10
CA TRP A 10 1.03 1.74 -1.55
C TRP A 10 -0.11 2.39 -2.32
N LEU A 11 -0.66 3.47 -1.76
CA LEU A 11 -1.71 4.29 -2.36
C LEU A 11 -1.14 5.66 -2.72
N ASP A 12 -1.01 5.90 -4.03
CA ASP A 12 -0.55 7.17 -4.57
C ASP A 12 -1.06 7.33 -6.01
N THR A 13 -1.79 8.42 -6.29
CA THR A 13 -2.29 8.75 -7.63
C THR A 13 -1.18 8.92 -8.66
N GLU A 14 0.03 9.22 -8.22
CA GLU A 14 1.19 9.40 -9.07
C GLU A 14 2.15 8.20 -9.02
N VAL A 15 1.74 7.07 -8.43
CA VAL A 15 2.59 5.88 -8.28
C VAL A 15 3.17 5.35 -9.59
N HIS A 16 2.56 5.72 -10.72
CA HIS A 16 2.99 5.35 -12.07
C HIS A 16 3.68 6.48 -12.86
N ASN A 17 3.73 7.70 -12.31
CA ASN A 17 4.05 8.89 -13.10
C ASN A 17 5.51 9.35 -13.00
N THR A 18 6.32 8.78 -12.10
CA THR A 18 7.71 9.19 -11.91
C THR A 18 8.68 8.01 -11.95
N GLU A 19 9.89 8.26 -12.46
CA GLU A 19 10.99 7.28 -12.44
C GLU A 19 11.37 6.90 -11.01
N ASP A 20 11.34 7.87 -10.08
CA ASP A 20 11.55 7.66 -8.65
C ASP A 20 10.55 6.64 -8.07
N ASN A 21 9.27 6.72 -8.46
CA ASN A 21 8.26 5.76 -8.01
C ASN A 21 8.49 4.36 -8.59
N ALA A 22 8.97 4.28 -9.84
CA ALA A 22 9.34 3.00 -10.45
C ALA A 22 10.53 2.35 -9.72
N GLU A 23 11.54 3.13 -9.34
CA GLU A 23 12.66 2.64 -8.52
C GLU A 23 12.22 2.20 -7.12
N LEU A 24 11.39 3.01 -6.46
CA LEU A 24 10.85 2.70 -5.13
C LEU A 24 10.03 1.40 -5.18
N LYS A 25 9.20 1.22 -6.21
CA LYS A 25 8.40 -0.01 -6.41
C LYS A 25 9.30 -1.23 -6.54
N LYS A 26 10.42 -1.11 -7.27
CA LYS A 26 11.38 -2.20 -7.42
C LYS A 26 12.03 -2.56 -6.08
N LYS A 27 12.52 -1.56 -5.35
CA LYS A 27 13.12 -1.75 -4.01
C LYS A 27 12.13 -2.37 -3.02
N LEU A 28 10.86 -1.96 -3.05
CA LEU A 28 9.81 -2.52 -2.21
C LEU A 28 9.51 -3.98 -2.55
N LYS A 29 9.44 -4.35 -3.84
CA LYS A 29 9.28 -5.74 -4.27
C LYS A 29 10.45 -6.64 -3.87
N ASP A 30 11.66 -6.09 -3.78
CA ASP A 30 12.83 -6.84 -3.31
C ASP A 30 12.80 -7.04 -1.79
N LEU A 31 12.12 -6.16 -1.05
CA LEU A 31 12.01 -6.19 0.42
C LEU A 31 10.79 -6.96 0.95
N THR A 32 9.68 -6.99 0.21
CA THR A 32 8.46 -7.71 0.60
C THR A 32 7.97 -8.64 -0.51
N GLN A 33 7.42 -9.78 -0.10
CA GLN A 33 6.76 -10.72 -1.01
C GLN A 33 5.38 -10.24 -1.46
N SER A 34 4.80 -9.28 -0.75
CA SER A 34 3.44 -8.79 -1.00
C SER A 34 3.44 -7.27 -1.04
N LEU A 35 3.50 -6.72 -2.26
CA LEU A 35 3.32 -5.29 -2.53
C LEU A 35 2.09 -5.12 -3.42
N THR A 36 1.06 -4.47 -2.87
CA THR A 36 -0.13 -4.05 -3.60
C THR A 36 -0.04 -2.54 -3.84
N VAL A 37 -0.29 -2.11 -5.07
CA VAL A 37 -0.22 -0.70 -5.47
C VAL A 37 -1.58 -0.27 -5.99
N PHE A 38 -2.04 0.90 -5.54
CA PHE A 38 -3.28 1.53 -5.95
C PHE A 38 -2.98 2.96 -6.42
N ASP A 39 -3.46 3.28 -7.61
CA ASP A 39 -3.56 4.64 -8.16
C ASP A 39 -4.97 5.25 -8.00
N ASP A 40 -5.93 4.41 -7.61
CA ASP A 40 -7.32 4.76 -7.35
C ASP A 40 -7.71 4.49 -5.89
N GLU A 41 -8.34 5.49 -5.28
CA GLU A 41 -8.70 5.47 -3.87
C GLU A 41 -9.82 4.46 -3.56
N GLU A 42 -10.84 4.38 -4.42
CA GLU A 42 -12.00 3.52 -4.22
C GLU A 42 -11.60 2.05 -4.23
N GLN A 43 -10.72 1.66 -5.17
CA GLN A 43 -10.15 0.32 -5.20
C GLN A 43 -9.30 0.01 -3.97
N CYS A 44 -8.52 0.98 -3.51
CA CYS A 44 -7.73 0.82 -2.29
C CYS A 44 -8.65 0.61 -1.08
N GLU A 45 -9.63 1.48 -0.87
CA GLU A 45 -10.58 1.40 0.25
C GLU A 45 -11.31 0.06 0.26
N LYS A 46 -11.78 -0.42 -0.90
CA LYS A 46 -12.42 -1.73 -1.03
C LYS A 46 -11.49 -2.87 -0.62
N HIS A 47 -10.20 -2.79 -0.97
CA HIS A 47 -9.20 -3.78 -0.58
C HIS A 47 -8.92 -3.74 0.92
N ILE A 48 -8.77 -2.54 1.51
CA ILE A 48 -8.57 -2.34 2.95
C ILE A 48 -9.74 -2.94 3.74
N ARG A 49 -10.98 -2.71 3.31
CA ARG A 49 -12.18 -3.28 3.94
C ARG A 49 -12.25 -4.82 3.86
N GLN A 50 -11.57 -5.43 2.89
CA GLN A 50 -11.49 -6.88 2.73
C GLN A 50 -10.34 -7.50 3.53
N LEU A 51 -9.36 -6.71 3.96
CA LEU A 51 -8.28 -7.19 4.81
C LEU A 51 -8.84 -7.55 6.20
N ALA A 52 -8.50 -8.75 6.66
CA ALA A 52 -8.85 -9.17 8.00
C ALA A 52 -8.04 -8.34 9.02
N LEU A 53 -8.73 -7.74 9.99
CA LEU A 53 -8.19 -6.88 11.07
C LEU A 53 -7.05 -7.51 11.91
N SER A 54 -6.75 -8.80 11.71
CA SER A 54 -5.70 -9.54 12.42
C SER A 54 -4.31 -9.45 11.77
N GLU A 55 -4.17 -8.85 10.58
CA GLU A 55 -2.88 -8.78 9.86
C GLU A 55 -2.23 -7.40 10.01
N GLN A 56 -0.96 -7.35 10.43
CA GLN A 56 -0.17 -6.13 10.44
C GLN A 56 0.17 -5.75 9.00
N VAL A 57 -0.29 -4.57 8.55
CA VAL A 57 -0.07 -4.06 7.18
C VAL A 57 0.71 -2.75 7.25
N ILE A 58 1.63 -2.54 6.30
CA ILE A 58 2.34 -1.27 6.14
C ILE A 58 1.66 -0.47 5.02
N PHE A 59 1.23 0.76 5.33
CA PHE A 59 0.68 1.68 4.34
C PHE A 59 1.71 2.74 3.94
N ILE A 60 1.90 2.88 2.64
CA ILE A 60 2.61 4.01 2.02
C ILE A 60 1.52 4.84 1.33
N VAL A 61 1.31 6.07 1.80
CA VAL A 61 0.26 6.97 1.30
C VAL A 61 0.89 8.29 0.91
N SER A 62 0.47 8.88 -0.21
CA SER A 62 0.80 10.28 -0.48
C SER A 62 0.03 11.18 0.50
N GLY A 63 0.55 12.40 0.75
CA GLY A 63 0.07 13.26 1.84
C GLY A 63 -1.43 13.57 1.81
N SER A 64 -2.05 13.60 0.62
CA SER A 64 -3.50 13.76 0.46
C SER A 64 -4.28 12.49 0.84
N PHE A 65 -3.77 11.30 0.51
CA PHE A 65 -4.46 10.04 0.76
C PHE A 65 -4.40 9.57 2.21
N GLY A 66 -3.33 9.89 2.93
CA GLY A 66 -3.22 9.52 4.34
C GLY A 66 -4.37 10.08 5.19
N SER A 67 -4.92 11.22 4.81
CA SER A 67 -6.04 11.84 5.52
C SER A 67 -7.39 11.15 5.30
N ILE A 68 -7.55 10.40 4.21
CA ILE A 68 -8.82 9.73 3.86
C ILE A 68 -8.77 8.23 4.14
N ALA A 69 -7.62 7.59 3.95
CA ALA A 69 -7.44 6.17 4.23
C ALA A 69 -7.45 5.88 5.75
N ILE A 70 -6.76 6.69 6.57
CA ILE A 70 -6.62 6.46 8.02
C ILE A 70 -7.97 6.42 8.76
N PRO A 71 -8.92 7.35 8.53
CA PRO A 71 -10.22 7.30 9.22
C PRO A 71 -11.10 6.09 8.88
N ASN A 72 -10.85 5.45 7.73
CA ASN A 72 -11.64 4.32 7.25
C ASN A 72 -11.10 2.95 7.69
N LEU A 73 -9.93 2.89 8.32
CA LEU A 73 -9.46 1.70 9.05
C LEU A 73 -10.20 1.62 10.40
N HIS A 74 -11.21 0.74 10.49
CA HIS A 74 -11.95 0.41 11.73
C HIS A 74 -11.91 -1.09 12.02
#